data_AF-A0A524K185-F1
#
_entry.id   AF-A0A524K185-F1
#
_cell.length_a   1.000
_cell.length_b   1.000
_cell.length_c   1.000
_cell.angle_alpha   90.00
_cell.angle_beta   90.00
_cell.angle_gamma   90.00
#
_symmetry.space_group_name_H-M   'P 1'
#
loop_
_entity.id
_entity.type
_entity.pdbx_description
1 polymer ?
#
loop_
_entity_poly.entity_id
_entity_poly.type
_entity_poly.pdbx_seq_one_letter_code
_entity_poly.pdbx_strand_id
1 'polypeptide(L)'
;MFETRRRHDTHDFRTHRRRDNISIRAALMLVVLVSIIPALIIITWTGMEYGRNLSAMAREQADRQVESFSEIQKRISNSTHQILSTIAALPEFRNSDVARMQEILKAVHAQNPDYLNFTAVDVRGIVTASSRLEPGVDLSARQHFRMAFSEGDFSAGEYIIGLVDSAPSIPYALPIRNPGGDITGAISAVFLLSSYESLFNKLELPLDAILGLVDRNGTR
;
A
#
# COMPACT_ATOMS: atom_id res chain seq x y z
N MET A 1 26.73 -106.20 -45.68
CA MET A 1 26.47 -106.94 -44.43
C MET A 1 25.79 -105.97 -43.47
N PHE A 2 24.47 -106.16 -43.28
CA PHE A 2 23.54 -105.66 -42.25
C PHE A 2 23.63 -104.16 -41.87
N GLU A 3 22.71 -103.26 -42.24
CA GLU A 3 21.25 -103.17 -41.97
C GLU A 3 20.91 -102.90 -40.49
N THR A 4 19.88 -102.06 -40.30
CA THR A 4 19.24 -101.56 -39.06
C THR A 4 19.80 -100.23 -38.52
N ARG A 5 19.03 -99.19 -38.16
CA ARG A 5 17.57 -99.02 -38.04
C ARG A 5 17.22 -97.51 -38.05
N ARG A 6 15.97 -97.23 -38.40
CA ARG A 6 15.26 -95.97 -38.66
C ARG A 6 15.34 -94.87 -37.59
N ARG A 7 15.33 -93.64 -38.10
CA ARG A 7 14.55 -92.42 -37.73
C ARG A 7 13.80 -92.44 -36.38
N HIS A 8 13.98 -91.38 -35.60
CA HIS A 8 12.89 -90.43 -35.37
C HIS A 8 13.41 -89.05 -34.94
N ASP A 9 12.96 -88.03 -35.67
CA ASP A 9 13.08 -86.61 -35.36
C ASP A 9 12.27 -86.24 -34.10
N THR A 10 12.85 -85.43 -33.23
CA THR A 10 12.10 -84.39 -32.51
C THR A 10 13.01 -83.18 -32.29
N HIS A 11 12.75 -82.12 -33.05
CA HIS A 11 13.09 -80.76 -32.67
C HIS A 11 12.38 -80.42 -31.35
N ASP A 12 13.10 -79.93 -30.34
CA ASP A 12 12.51 -79.05 -29.34
C ASP A 12 13.46 -77.86 -29.09
N PHE A 13 13.07 -76.71 -29.65
CA PHE A 13 13.67 -75.42 -29.38
C PHE A 13 13.27 -74.99 -27.97
N ARG A 14 14.13 -75.25 -26.99
CA ARG A 14 14.03 -74.58 -25.68
C ARG A 14 15.07 -73.48 -25.58
N THR A 15 14.62 -72.29 -25.93
CA THR A 15 15.24 -71.01 -25.59
C THR A 15 15.59 -71.00 -24.10
N HIS A 16 16.88 -71.14 -23.76
CA HIS A 16 17.36 -70.76 -22.45
C HIS A 16 17.25 -69.24 -22.33
N ARG A 17 16.08 -68.80 -21.87
CA ARG A 17 15.85 -67.45 -21.35
C ARG A 17 16.82 -67.31 -20.18
N ARG A 18 17.90 -66.55 -20.36
CA ARG A 18 18.78 -66.11 -19.26
C ARG A 18 17.87 -65.50 -18.20
N ARG A 19 17.61 -66.23 -17.12
CA ARG A 19 17.10 -65.67 -15.89
C ARG A 19 18.32 -65.06 -15.23
N ASP A 20 18.53 -63.77 -15.48
CA ASP A 20 19.50 -63.00 -14.72
C ASP A 20 19.04 -63.09 -13.26
N ASN A 21 19.82 -63.81 -12.44
CA ASN A 21 19.51 -64.04 -11.03
C ASN A 21 19.64 -62.70 -10.30
N ILE A 22 18.54 -61.97 -10.20
CA ILE A 22 18.43 -60.78 -9.36
C ILE A 22 18.76 -61.24 -7.94
N SER A 23 19.85 -60.74 -7.39
CA SER A 23 20.22 -60.96 -5.98
C SER A 23 19.02 -60.62 -5.10
N ILE A 24 18.72 -61.43 -4.09
CA ILE A 24 17.59 -61.20 -3.15
C ILE A 24 17.67 -59.78 -2.57
N ARG A 25 18.90 -59.25 -2.38
CA ARG A 25 19.13 -57.86 -1.97
C ARG A 25 18.61 -56.84 -2.99
N ALA A 26 18.81 -57.09 -4.29
CA ALA A 26 18.32 -56.24 -5.37
C ALA A 26 16.78 -56.31 -5.50
N ALA A 27 16.18 -57.49 -5.30
CA ALA A 27 14.72 -57.63 -5.29
C ALA A 27 14.07 -56.88 -4.10
N LEU A 28 14.66 -56.98 -2.90
CA LEU A 28 14.23 -56.22 -1.73
C LEU A 28 14.39 -54.71 -1.92
N MET A 29 15.53 -54.26 -2.48
CA MET A 29 15.74 -52.84 -2.81
C MET A 29 14.69 -52.33 -3.81
N LEU A 30 14.31 -53.14 -4.81
CA LEU A 30 13.32 -52.77 -5.81
C LEU A 30 11.91 -52.63 -5.22
N VAL A 31 11.50 -53.53 -4.32
CA VAL A 31 10.20 -53.44 -3.63
C VAL A 31 10.13 -52.20 -2.74
N VAL A 32 11.21 -51.90 -2.01
CA VAL A 32 11.30 -50.69 -1.20
C VAL A 32 11.20 -49.43 -2.07
N LEU A 33 11.91 -49.40 -3.21
CA LEU A 33 11.87 -48.27 -4.14
C LEU A 33 10.45 -48.05 -4.68
N VAL A 34 9.79 -49.12 -5.13
CA VAL A 34 8.42 -49.06 -5.69
C VAL A 34 7.40 -48.65 -4.62
N SER A 35 7.61 -49.03 -3.35
CA SER A 35 6.72 -48.64 -2.25
C SER A 35 6.84 -47.16 -1.85
N ILE A 36 8.00 -46.52 -2.09
CA ILE A 36 8.25 -45.12 -1.72
C ILE A 36 7.78 -44.16 -2.83
N ILE A 37 7.78 -44.60 -4.09
CA ILE A 37 7.39 -43.79 -5.25
C ILE A 37 5.98 -43.16 -5.12
N PRO A 38 4.91 -43.88 -4.75
CA PRO A 38 3.57 -43.29 -4.64
C PRO A 38 3.50 -42.17 -3.60
N ALA A 39 4.19 -42.34 -2.46
CA ALA A 39 4.28 -41.32 -1.43
C ALA A 39 5.03 -40.08 -1.92
N LEU A 40 6.14 -40.26 -2.64
CA LEU A 40 6.89 -39.15 -3.25
C LEU A 40 6.08 -38.40 -4.31
N ILE A 41 5.30 -39.11 -5.13
CA ILE A 41 4.41 -38.50 -6.14
C ILE A 41 3.36 -37.62 -5.44
N ILE A 42 2.71 -38.13 -4.39
CA ILE A 42 1.71 -37.36 -3.63
C ILE A 42 2.37 -36.14 -2.97
N ILE A 43 3.51 -36.30 -2.30
CA ILE A 43 4.21 -35.20 -1.61
C ILE A 43 4.62 -34.09 -2.59
N THR A 44 5.15 -34.46 -3.77
CA THR A 44 5.60 -33.47 -4.78
C THR A 44 4.44 -32.75 -5.46
N TRP A 45 3.35 -33.45 -5.78
CA TRP A 45 2.13 -32.81 -6.30
C TRP A 45 1.49 -31.87 -5.28
N THR A 46 1.32 -32.33 -4.03
CA THR A 46 0.66 -31.54 -2.97
C THR A 46 1.50 -30.32 -2.59
N GLY A 47 2.84 -30.43 -2.60
CA GLY A 47 3.76 -29.34 -2.29
C GLY A 47 3.70 -28.17 -3.30
N MET A 48 3.42 -28.45 -4.57
CA MET A 48 3.26 -27.40 -5.59
C MET A 48 1.92 -26.65 -5.46
N GLU A 49 0.85 -27.34 -5.04
CA GLU A 49 -0.46 -26.75 -4.80
C GLU A 49 -0.46 -25.86 -3.53
N TYR A 50 0.21 -26.33 -2.46
CA TYR A 50 0.31 -25.62 -1.18
C TYR A 50 1.09 -24.30 -1.29
N GLY A 51 2.20 -24.29 -2.06
CA GLY A 51 3.00 -23.09 -2.27
C GLY A 51 2.25 -21.99 -3.05
N ARG A 52 1.41 -22.39 -4.02
CA ARG A 52 0.62 -21.45 -4.83
C ARG A 52 -0.53 -20.83 -4.02
N ASN A 53 -1.22 -21.63 -3.20
CA ASN A 53 -2.31 -21.13 -2.35
C ASN A 53 -1.83 -20.18 -1.24
N LEU A 54 -0.67 -20.46 -0.62
CA LEU A 54 -0.07 -19.54 0.36
C LEU A 54 0.33 -18.19 -0.28
N SER A 55 0.88 -18.23 -1.50
CA SER A 55 1.22 -17.00 -2.23
C SER A 55 0.00 -16.23 -2.73
N ALA A 56 -1.09 -16.92 -3.12
CA ALA A 56 -2.33 -16.29 -3.56
C ALA A 56 -3.08 -15.63 -2.40
N MET A 57 -3.15 -16.29 -1.23
CA MET A 57 -3.73 -15.71 -0.01
C MET A 57 -2.94 -14.50 0.49
N ALA A 58 -1.60 -14.55 0.44
CA ALA A 58 -0.77 -13.39 0.79
C ALA A 58 -0.99 -12.21 -0.18
N ARG A 59 -1.22 -12.48 -1.46
CA ARG A 59 -1.53 -11.46 -2.48
C ARG A 59 -2.92 -10.87 -2.30
N GLU A 60 -3.93 -11.70 -2.10
CA GLU A 60 -5.32 -11.27 -1.86
C GLU A 60 -5.45 -10.50 -0.54
N GLN A 61 -4.63 -10.82 0.47
CA GLN A 61 -4.57 -10.08 1.73
C GLN A 61 -3.85 -8.73 1.56
N ALA A 62 -2.79 -8.68 0.75
CA ALA A 62 -2.11 -7.43 0.39
C ALA A 62 -2.99 -6.51 -0.47
N ASP A 63 -3.73 -7.06 -1.45
CA ASP A 63 -4.64 -6.30 -2.31
C ASP A 63 -5.79 -5.69 -1.51
N ARG A 64 -6.41 -6.47 -0.60
CA ARG A 64 -7.43 -5.96 0.35
C ARG A 64 -6.89 -4.89 1.29
N GLN A 65 -5.62 -4.99 1.70
CA GLN A 65 -4.96 -3.98 2.52
C GLN A 65 -4.70 -2.69 1.73
N VAL A 66 -4.23 -2.78 0.48
CA VAL A 66 -4.01 -1.62 -0.40
C VAL A 66 -5.32 -0.88 -0.72
N GLU A 67 -6.41 -1.60 -0.94
CA GLU A 67 -7.74 -1.00 -1.10
C GLU A 67 -8.16 -0.25 0.18
N SER A 68 -7.95 -0.82 1.35
CA SER A 68 -8.24 -0.18 2.63
C SER A 68 -7.43 1.11 2.84
N PHE A 69 -6.14 1.13 2.49
CA PHE A 69 -5.32 2.35 2.56
C PHE A 69 -5.78 3.43 1.60
N SER A 70 -6.14 3.04 0.37
CA SER A 70 -6.67 3.97 -0.62
C SER A 70 -7.96 4.62 -0.13
N GLU A 71 -8.85 3.84 0.50
CA GLU A 71 -10.08 4.36 1.11
C GLU A 71 -9.82 5.29 2.30
N ILE A 72 -8.83 4.99 3.15
CA ILE A 72 -8.43 5.86 4.27
C ILE A 72 -7.91 7.20 3.73
N GLN A 73 -7.02 7.17 2.73
CA GLN A 73 -6.45 8.38 2.14
C GLN A 73 -7.54 9.24 1.46
N LYS A 74 -8.45 8.62 0.70
CA LYS A 74 -9.61 9.31 0.12
C LYS A 74 -10.47 9.94 1.21
N ARG A 75 -10.74 9.22 2.30
CA ARG A 75 -11.55 9.73 3.42
C ARG A 75 -10.89 10.95 4.06
N ILE A 76 -9.59 10.89 4.36
CA ILE A 76 -8.84 12.02 4.94
C ILE A 76 -8.86 13.21 3.98
N SER A 77 -8.60 12.99 2.69
CA SER A 77 -8.65 14.04 1.67
C SER A 77 -10.03 14.68 1.59
N ASN A 78 -11.10 13.89 1.54
CA ASN A 78 -12.48 14.39 1.47
C ASN A 78 -12.89 15.15 2.72
N SER A 79 -12.54 14.64 3.91
CA SER A 79 -12.80 15.32 5.18
C SER A 79 -12.03 16.64 5.26
N THR A 80 -10.76 16.65 4.85
CA THR A 80 -9.95 17.87 4.80
C THR A 80 -10.55 18.89 3.85
N HIS A 81 -10.95 18.47 2.65
CA HIS A 81 -11.61 19.33 1.68
C HIS A 81 -12.90 19.93 2.27
N GLN A 82 -13.75 19.13 2.91
CA GLN A 82 -14.97 19.61 3.57
C GLN A 82 -14.69 20.68 4.62
N ILE A 83 -13.69 20.46 5.48
CA ILE A 83 -13.27 21.42 6.52
C ILE A 83 -12.79 22.73 5.87
N LEU A 84 -11.85 22.64 4.92
CA LEU A 84 -11.28 23.81 4.26
C LEU A 84 -12.34 24.59 3.48
N SER A 85 -13.24 23.92 2.77
CA SER A 85 -14.34 24.55 2.03
C SER A 85 -15.32 25.25 2.95
N THR A 86 -15.61 24.66 4.12
CA THR A 86 -16.46 25.28 5.13
C THR A 86 -15.83 26.57 5.65
N ILE A 87 -14.54 26.53 5.99
CA ILE A 87 -13.81 27.70 6.51
C ILE A 87 -13.67 28.78 5.44
N ALA A 88 -13.29 28.41 4.22
CA ALA A 88 -13.11 29.35 3.10
C ALA A 88 -14.42 30.05 2.68
N ALA A 89 -15.57 29.44 2.96
CA ALA A 89 -16.88 30.03 2.71
C ALA A 89 -17.28 31.11 3.74
N LEU A 90 -16.61 31.16 4.91
CA LEU A 90 -16.93 32.11 5.96
C LEU A 90 -16.63 33.56 5.52
N PRO A 91 -17.47 34.54 5.88
CA PRO A 91 -17.28 35.95 5.52
C PRO A 91 -15.89 36.48 5.93
N GLU A 92 -15.36 36.03 7.06
CA GLU A 92 -14.05 36.40 7.58
C GLU A 92 -12.93 36.07 6.60
N PHE A 93 -13.01 34.92 5.93
CA PHE A 93 -12.02 34.49 4.93
C PHE A 93 -12.25 35.20 3.60
N ARG A 94 -13.50 35.34 3.17
CA ARG A 94 -13.86 36.00 1.90
C ARG A 94 -13.55 37.50 1.89
N ASN A 95 -13.62 38.15 3.05
CA ASN A 95 -13.33 39.58 3.23
C ASN A 95 -11.93 39.85 3.82
N SER A 96 -11.14 38.80 4.06
CA SER A 96 -9.77 38.88 4.61
C SER A 96 -9.68 39.61 5.96
N ASP A 97 -10.60 39.32 6.89
CA ASP A 97 -10.52 39.76 8.29
C ASP A 97 -9.50 38.90 9.05
N VAL A 98 -8.23 39.29 8.94
CA VAL A 98 -7.08 38.53 9.46
C VAL A 98 -7.20 38.21 10.95
N ALA A 99 -7.73 39.13 11.75
CA ALA A 99 -7.85 38.92 13.20
C ALA A 99 -8.84 37.80 13.51
N ARG A 100 -10.00 37.79 12.87
CA ARG A 100 -10.99 36.71 13.06
C ARG A 100 -10.57 35.41 12.40
N MET A 101 -9.91 35.46 11.25
CA MET A 101 -9.33 34.27 10.62
C MET A 101 -8.39 33.55 11.60
N GLN A 102 -7.52 34.29 12.28
CA GLN A 102 -6.59 33.73 13.28
C GLN A 102 -7.31 32.98 14.40
N GLU A 103 -8.37 33.57 14.96
CA GLU A 103 -9.17 32.95 16.03
C GLU A 103 -9.87 31.68 15.55
N ILE A 104 -10.48 31.73 14.35
CA ILE A 104 -11.15 30.58 13.74
C ILE A 104 -10.17 29.44 13.49
N LEU A 105 -9.00 29.72 12.90
CA LEU A 105 -8.01 28.68 12.63
C LEU A 105 -7.51 28.02 13.92
N LYS A 106 -7.30 28.79 15.00
CA LYS A 106 -6.94 28.24 16.31
C LYS A 106 -8.06 27.37 16.89
N ALA A 107 -9.31 27.82 16.82
CA ALA A 107 -10.47 27.08 17.34
C ALA A 107 -10.76 25.78 16.57
N VAL A 108 -10.62 25.81 15.24
CA VAL A 108 -10.70 24.61 14.39
C VAL A 108 -9.57 23.66 14.73
N HIS A 109 -8.34 24.17 14.85
CA HIS A 109 -7.19 23.32 15.14
C HIS A 109 -7.32 22.61 16.50
N ALA A 110 -7.78 23.30 17.53
CA ALA A 110 -8.01 22.70 18.85
C ALA A 110 -8.97 21.49 18.84
N GLN A 111 -9.89 21.43 17.87
CA GLN A 111 -10.85 20.33 17.70
C GLN A 111 -10.34 19.23 16.76
N ASN A 112 -9.25 19.46 16.05
CA ASN A 112 -8.72 18.57 15.01
C ASN A 112 -7.23 18.30 15.26
N PRO A 113 -6.87 17.56 16.34
CA PRO A 113 -5.48 17.32 16.73
C PRO A 113 -4.69 16.46 15.73
N ASP A 114 -5.38 15.81 14.78
CA ASP A 114 -4.73 15.04 13.70
C ASP A 114 -4.01 15.91 12.66
N TYR A 115 -4.23 17.23 12.71
CA TYR A 115 -3.53 18.18 11.87
C TYR A 115 -2.43 18.87 12.67
N LEU A 116 -1.28 19.05 12.03
CA LEU A 116 -0.15 19.79 12.55
C LEU A 116 -0.50 21.28 12.70
N ASN A 117 -1.14 21.87 11.70
CA ASN A 117 -1.65 23.25 11.73
C ASN A 117 -2.65 23.53 10.60
N PHE A 118 -3.34 24.67 10.73
CA PHE A 118 -4.12 25.29 9.66
C PHE A 118 -3.56 26.69 9.38
N THR A 119 -3.44 27.07 8.11
CA THR A 119 -2.77 28.31 7.70
C THR A 119 -3.45 28.93 6.49
N ALA A 120 -3.71 30.23 6.56
CA ALA A 120 -4.12 31.05 5.43
C ALA A 120 -2.96 31.92 4.93
N VAL A 121 -2.84 32.04 3.61
CA VAL A 121 -1.82 32.84 2.93
C VAL A 121 -2.48 33.83 1.95
N ASP A 122 -1.80 34.93 1.67
CA ASP A 122 -2.17 35.85 0.59
C ASP A 122 -1.82 35.26 -0.80
N VAL A 123 -2.16 35.97 -1.88
CA VAL A 123 -1.85 35.55 -3.28
C VAL A 123 -0.35 35.38 -3.56
N ARG A 124 0.53 35.89 -2.70
CA ARG A 124 1.98 35.73 -2.82
C ARG A 124 2.48 34.51 -2.04
N GLY A 125 1.61 33.80 -1.32
CA GLY A 125 1.99 32.68 -0.47
C GLY A 125 2.54 33.10 0.90
N ILE A 126 2.31 34.35 1.32
CA ILE A 126 2.74 34.84 2.64
C ILE A 126 1.65 34.59 3.67
N VAL A 127 2.01 34.03 4.83
CA VAL A 127 1.08 33.74 5.92
C VAL A 127 0.41 35.02 6.40
N THR A 128 -0.93 35.04 6.36
CA THR A 128 -1.77 36.10 6.91
C THR A 128 -2.31 35.70 8.27
N ALA A 129 -2.79 34.47 8.40
CA ALA A 129 -3.29 33.88 9.64
C ALA A 129 -2.91 32.40 9.73
N SER A 130 -2.65 31.88 10.93
CA SER A 130 -2.36 30.48 11.16
C SER A 130 -2.67 30.08 12.60
N SER A 131 -3.05 28.81 12.80
CA SER A 131 -3.20 28.27 14.15
C SER A 131 -1.88 28.21 14.93
N ARG A 132 -0.74 28.07 14.24
CA ARG A 132 0.58 27.84 14.86
C ARG A 132 1.78 28.54 14.21
N LEU A 133 1.64 29.12 13.02
CA LEU A 133 2.70 29.90 12.39
C LEU A 133 2.50 31.40 12.66
N GLU A 134 3.61 32.12 12.66
CA GLU A 134 3.58 33.59 12.73
C GLU A 134 3.20 34.19 11.36
N PRO A 135 2.46 35.31 11.34
CA PRO A 135 2.23 36.08 10.12
C PRO A 135 3.55 36.51 9.46
N GLY A 136 3.57 36.56 8.13
CA GLY A 136 4.73 36.98 7.34
C GLY A 136 5.68 35.86 6.91
N VAL A 137 5.49 34.62 7.40
CA VAL A 137 6.25 33.45 6.91
C VAL A 137 5.95 33.22 5.43
N ASP A 138 6.99 32.99 4.63
CA ASP A 138 6.88 32.71 3.20
C ASP A 138 6.69 31.20 2.95
N LEU A 139 5.54 30.85 2.36
CA LEU A 139 5.19 29.49 1.95
C LEU A 139 5.00 29.37 0.44
N SER A 140 5.38 30.38 -0.35
CA SER A 140 5.20 30.44 -1.81
C SER A 140 5.85 29.28 -2.57
N ALA A 141 6.97 28.77 -2.05
CA ALA A 141 7.69 27.63 -2.64
C ALA A 141 6.98 26.29 -2.39
N ARG A 142 6.01 26.22 -1.46
CA ARG A 142 5.34 24.97 -1.10
C ARG A 142 4.38 24.53 -2.21
N GLN A 143 4.51 23.27 -2.62
CA GLN A 143 3.80 22.72 -3.78
C GLN A 143 2.28 22.76 -3.67
N HIS A 144 1.71 22.47 -2.49
CA HIS A 144 0.26 22.53 -2.28
C HIS A 144 -0.32 23.92 -2.55
N PHE A 145 0.36 24.99 -2.12
CA PHE A 145 -0.09 26.35 -2.44
C PHE A 145 0.04 26.66 -3.94
N ARG A 146 1.17 26.30 -4.55
CA ARG A 146 1.36 26.46 -6.00
C ARG A 146 0.27 25.77 -6.81
N MET A 147 -0.05 24.51 -6.48
CA MET A 147 -1.09 23.73 -7.15
C MET A 147 -2.47 24.35 -6.94
N ALA A 148 -2.82 24.70 -5.70
CA ALA A 148 -4.08 25.38 -5.41
C ALA A 148 -4.25 26.66 -6.24
N PHE A 149 -3.20 27.49 -6.34
CA PHE A 149 -3.26 28.71 -7.14
C PHE A 149 -3.28 28.46 -8.64
N SER A 150 -2.51 27.49 -9.16
CA SER A 150 -2.46 27.21 -10.60
C SER A 150 -3.71 26.51 -11.12
N GLU A 151 -4.28 25.59 -10.33
CA GLU A 151 -5.47 24.82 -10.70
C GLU A 151 -6.76 25.56 -10.31
N GLY A 152 -6.67 26.46 -9.31
CA GLY A 152 -7.82 27.17 -8.79
C GLY A 152 -8.79 26.28 -8.01
N ASP A 153 -8.33 25.12 -7.55
CA ASP A 153 -9.14 24.11 -6.85
C ASP A 153 -8.39 23.48 -5.67
N PHE A 154 -9.08 22.63 -4.93
CA PHE A 154 -8.51 21.81 -3.87
C PHE A 154 -7.34 20.98 -4.39
N SER A 155 -6.24 21.00 -3.65
CA SER A 155 -5.01 20.30 -4.03
C SER A 155 -4.39 19.59 -2.83
N ALA A 156 -3.88 18.38 -3.07
CA ALA A 156 -3.04 17.66 -2.12
C ALA A 156 -1.57 17.90 -2.49
N GLY A 157 -0.75 18.18 -1.48
CA GLY A 157 0.70 18.25 -1.63
C GLY A 157 1.38 16.91 -1.40
N GLU A 158 2.68 16.92 -1.61
CA GLU A 158 3.56 15.78 -1.37
C GLU A 158 3.95 15.68 0.11
N TYR A 159 4.59 14.56 0.48
CA TYR A 159 5.20 14.40 1.79
C TYR A 159 6.13 15.58 2.11
N ILE A 160 5.96 16.17 3.29
CA ILE A 160 6.85 17.21 3.79
C ILE A 160 7.27 16.94 5.23
N ILE A 161 8.43 17.49 5.59
CA ILE A 161 8.72 17.84 6.97
C ILE A 161 8.11 19.23 7.23
N GLY A 162 7.14 19.28 8.13
CA GLY A 162 6.45 20.51 8.51
C GLY A 162 7.40 21.51 9.17
N LEU A 163 7.14 22.81 8.99
CA LEU A 163 7.92 23.86 9.70
C LEU A 163 7.64 23.85 11.21
N VAL A 164 6.44 23.44 11.60
CA VAL A 164 6.04 23.27 12.99
C VAL A 164 6.52 21.88 13.44
N ASP A 165 7.23 21.85 14.56
CA ASP A 165 7.71 20.63 15.25
C ASP A 165 8.54 19.65 14.39
N SER A 166 8.93 20.02 13.16
CA SER A 166 9.60 19.13 12.19
C SER A 166 8.86 17.80 11.96
N ALA A 167 7.52 17.83 12.02
CA ALA A 167 6.71 16.63 11.93
C ALA A 167 6.52 16.19 10.46
N PRO A 168 6.70 14.89 10.15
CA PRO A 168 6.30 14.30 8.86
C PRO A 168 4.80 14.49 8.62
N SER A 169 4.42 15.01 7.46
CA SER A 169 3.02 15.40 7.20
C SER A 169 2.67 15.44 5.72
N ILE A 170 1.37 15.40 5.44
CA ILE A 170 0.78 15.60 4.10
C ILE A 170 -0.06 16.89 4.12
N PRO A 171 0.33 17.93 3.37
CA PRO A 171 -0.40 19.18 3.33
C PRO A 171 -1.49 19.16 2.26
N TYR A 172 -2.60 19.84 2.51
CA TYR A 172 -3.68 20.09 1.57
C TYR A 172 -3.93 21.59 1.49
N ALA A 173 -4.36 22.09 0.34
CA ALA A 173 -4.64 23.50 0.14
C ALA A 173 -5.90 23.73 -0.70
N LEU A 174 -6.61 24.81 -0.40
CA LEU A 174 -7.82 25.26 -1.09
C LEU A 174 -7.75 26.78 -1.32
N PRO A 175 -8.03 27.29 -2.53
CA PRO A 175 -8.10 28.72 -2.78
C PRO A 175 -9.25 29.38 -2.02
N ILE A 176 -8.99 30.58 -1.49
CA ILE A 176 -10.00 31.46 -0.91
C ILE A 176 -10.44 32.43 -2.01
N ARG A 177 -11.77 32.57 -2.18
CA ARG A 177 -12.35 33.45 -3.18
C ARG A 177 -13.15 34.58 -2.54
N ASN A 178 -12.96 35.79 -3.03
CA ASN A 178 -13.76 36.95 -2.60
C ASN A 178 -15.23 36.83 -3.10
N PRO A 179 -16.12 37.76 -2.73
CA PRO A 179 -17.48 37.83 -3.29
C PRO A 179 -17.54 37.94 -4.83
N GLY A 180 -16.52 38.53 -5.46
CA GLY A 180 -16.39 38.65 -6.92
C GLY A 180 -15.94 37.37 -7.63
N GLY A 181 -15.49 36.34 -6.90
CA GLY A 181 -15.00 35.07 -7.45
C GLY A 181 -13.48 35.00 -7.65
N ASP A 182 -12.77 36.11 -7.43
CA ASP A 182 -11.31 36.15 -7.58
C ASP A 182 -10.62 35.46 -6.41
N ILE A 183 -9.50 34.80 -6.69
CA ILE A 183 -8.66 34.18 -5.68
C ILE A 183 -7.88 35.27 -4.95
N THR A 184 -8.13 35.43 -3.65
CA THR A 184 -7.45 36.41 -2.78
C THR A 184 -6.37 35.80 -1.89
N GLY A 185 -6.29 34.48 -1.88
CA GLY A 185 -5.35 33.72 -1.06
C GLY A 185 -5.68 32.24 -1.10
N ALA A 186 -5.10 31.48 -0.19
CA ALA A 186 -5.40 30.07 -0.01
C ALA A 186 -5.36 29.69 1.46
N ILE A 187 -6.14 28.68 1.84
CA ILE A 187 -6.09 28.03 3.15
C ILE A 187 -5.49 26.65 2.99
N SER A 188 -4.69 26.22 3.97
CA SER A 188 -4.08 24.90 4.04
C SER A 188 -4.31 24.24 5.39
N ALA A 189 -4.40 22.92 5.34
CA ALA A 189 -4.36 22.04 6.51
C ALA A 189 -3.23 21.03 6.31
N VAL A 190 -2.42 20.81 7.34
CA VAL A 190 -1.28 19.89 7.29
C VAL A 190 -1.59 18.68 8.15
N PHE A 191 -1.83 17.52 7.54
CA PHE A 191 -2.20 16.29 8.25
C PHE A 191 -0.96 15.54 8.75
N LEU A 192 -0.94 15.16 10.03
CA LEU A 192 0.18 14.45 10.65
C LEU A 192 0.27 13.01 10.14
N LEU A 193 1.47 12.56 9.77
CA LEU A 193 1.64 11.16 9.38
C LEU A 193 1.49 10.22 10.59
N SER A 194 1.86 10.66 11.79
CA SER A 194 1.65 9.90 13.04
C SER A 194 0.17 9.65 13.35
N SER A 195 -0.75 10.49 12.86
CA SER A 195 -2.19 10.24 13.01
C SER A 195 -2.66 9.03 12.22
N TYR A 196 -1.97 8.64 11.15
CA TYR A 196 -2.23 7.37 10.46
C TYR A 196 -1.93 6.16 11.35
N GLU A 197 -0.90 6.21 12.21
CA GLU A 197 -0.58 5.09 13.12
C GLU A 197 -1.77 4.74 14.02
N SER A 198 -2.49 5.76 14.50
CA SER A 198 -3.70 5.55 15.32
C SER A 198 -4.84 4.86 14.55
N LEU A 199 -4.92 5.07 13.23
CA LEU A 199 -5.86 4.40 12.34
C LEU A 199 -5.39 2.97 12.04
N PHE A 200 -4.08 2.78 11.85
CA PHE A 200 -3.47 1.49 11.55
C PHE A 200 -3.50 0.54 12.74
N ASN A 201 -3.35 1.03 13.96
CA ASN A 201 -3.52 0.21 15.17
C ASN A 201 -4.95 -0.36 15.32
N LYS A 202 -5.93 0.19 14.59
CA LYS A 202 -7.30 -0.37 14.53
C LYS A 202 -7.46 -1.42 13.43
N LEU A 203 -6.59 -1.42 12.44
CA LEU A 203 -6.47 -2.55 11.52
C LEU A 203 -5.73 -3.64 12.29
N GLU A 204 -6.36 -4.79 12.52
CA GLU A 204 -5.75 -5.96 13.16
C GLU A 204 -4.66 -6.57 12.24
N LEU A 205 -3.57 -5.83 12.06
CA LEU A 205 -2.46 -6.24 11.20
C LEU A 205 -1.71 -7.41 11.86
N PRO A 206 -1.27 -8.42 11.08
CA PRO A 206 -0.40 -9.48 11.57
C PRO A 206 0.87 -8.93 12.24
N LEU A 207 1.42 -9.67 13.21
CA LEU A 207 2.54 -9.23 14.06
C LEU A 207 3.82 -8.87 13.28
N ASP A 208 3.93 -9.31 12.03
CA ASP A 208 5.06 -9.18 11.10
C ASP A 208 4.77 -8.23 9.91
N ALA A 209 3.62 -7.54 9.91
CA ALA A 209 3.27 -6.58 8.86
C ALA A 209 3.98 -5.23 9.06
N ILE A 210 4.71 -4.77 8.03
CA ILE A 210 5.27 -3.42 7.96
C ILE A 210 4.45 -2.63 6.94
N LEU A 211 3.95 -1.48 7.37
CA LEU A 211 3.21 -0.57 6.51
C LEU A 211 4.01 0.72 6.32
N GLY A 212 4.39 1.00 5.08
CA GLY A 212 5.04 2.25 4.71
C GLY A 212 4.13 3.08 3.81
N LEU A 213 3.96 4.37 4.14
CA LEU A 213 3.48 5.33 3.16
C LEU A 213 4.66 5.76 2.29
N VAL A 214 4.44 5.81 0.99
CA VAL A 214 5.43 6.28 0.03
C VAL A 214 4.74 7.28 -0.88
N ASP A 215 5.29 8.47 -1.01
CA ASP A 215 4.79 9.44 -1.98
C ASP A 215 5.07 8.96 -3.42
N ARG A 216 4.43 9.58 -4.43
CA ARG A 216 4.60 9.28 -5.87
C ARG A 216 6.07 9.27 -6.32
N ASN A 217 6.94 9.97 -5.60
CA ASN A 217 8.37 10.08 -5.87
C ASN A 217 9.23 9.01 -5.17
N GLY A 218 8.63 8.07 -4.43
CA GLY A 218 9.37 7.01 -3.74
C GLY A 218 9.90 7.39 -2.35
N THR A 219 9.56 8.57 -1.83
CA THR A 219 9.99 9.04 -0.50
C THR A 219 9.12 8.41 0.59
N ARG A 220 9.78 7.80 1.58
CA ARG A 220 9.19 7.15 2.76
C ARG A 220 9.13 8.10 3.95
#